data_AF-A0A0N5DAN6-F1
#
_entry.id   AF-A0A0N5DAN6-F1
#
_cell.length_a   1.000
_cell.length_b   1.000
_cell.length_c   1.000
_cell.angle_alpha   90.00
_cell.angle_beta   90.00
_cell.angle_gamma   90.00
#
_symmetry.space_group_name_H-M   'P 1'
#
loop_
_entity.id
_entity.type
_entity.pdbx_description
1 polymer ?
#
loop_
_entity_poly.entity_id
_entity_poly.type
_entity_poly.pdbx_seq_one_letter_code
_entity_poly.pdbx_strand_id
1 'polypeptide(L)'
;MPIFGETPSPYDESVEKVTAETCTSENWTLILDICDRVVADQNKGAKLCLLSVKKRLNHRDPHVVLLALSLLDSLWNNCGVTFRREVSSREFSQELNFKATHSNRSIAEKTRLMIKKWSENECKKDASLGLIESLYKSLVMEGYSFEAENLPKSSVCHSAAHFIKLRSYEQKSQDSNSDPSAAKSVEEEEEAVMMAIAKSLQEASIDSNGIHSLTTSTTPHISAPKSEREVRALYDFEAAEDNELSFSAGDTIIVTDDSDLNWWRGRSRLGEGLFPASFVTSDSAFPEVVSHEEETVHQAIPVARIDKSLLEKCLRVLEDCDPTGERPDPPELADLEQRSLAQAPLIDARLAEIDRQHNALAQVDIAIRDVLAMYDQAVQQAHSQVFY
;
A
#
# COMPACT_ATOMS: atom_id res chain seq x y z
N MET A 1 -15.67 35.72 24.96
CA MET A 1 -15.76 34.35 25.48
C MET A 1 -16.10 33.42 24.33
N PRO A 2 -15.32 32.37 24.05
CA PRO A 2 -15.83 31.01 24.07
C PRO A 2 -16.12 30.60 25.53
N ILE A 3 -17.09 29.72 25.76
CA ILE A 3 -17.45 29.20 27.10
C ILE A 3 -16.96 27.75 27.33
N PHE A 4 -16.44 27.10 26.28
CA PHE A 4 -15.80 25.78 26.37
C PHE A 4 -14.28 25.93 26.39
N GLY A 5 -13.65 25.30 27.39
CA GLY A 5 -12.33 25.66 27.91
C GLY A 5 -11.11 25.06 27.21
N GLU A 6 -11.14 24.87 25.89
CA GLU A 6 -9.94 24.50 25.13
C GLU A 6 -9.25 25.74 24.57
N THR A 7 -7.96 25.90 24.86
CA THR A 7 -7.13 26.92 24.21
C THR A 7 -6.95 26.58 22.73
N PRO A 8 -7.28 27.48 21.79
CA PRO A 8 -7.01 27.24 20.37
C PRO A 8 -5.50 27.13 20.14
N SER A 9 -5.10 26.09 19.42
CA SER A 9 -3.70 25.83 19.07
C SER A 9 -3.38 26.48 17.72
N PRO A 10 -2.20 27.09 17.54
CA PRO A 10 -1.78 27.65 16.25
C PRO A 10 -1.56 26.57 15.16
N TYR A 11 -1.74 25.29 15.51
CA TYR A 11 -1.72 24.15 14.59
C TYR A 11 -3.11 23.60 14.24
N ASP A 12 -4.19 24.02 14.92
CA ASP A 12 -5.52 23.40 14.76
C ASP A 12 -5.97 23.40 13.28
N GLU A 13 -5.87 24.53 12.58
CA GLU A 13 -6.21 24.67 11.15
C GLU A 13 -5.34 23.78 10.24
N SER A 14 -4.02 23.76 10.46
CA SER A 14 -3.10 22.96 9.65
C SER A 14 -3.32 21.46 9.83
N VAL A 15 -3.55 21.04 11.09
CA VAL A 15 -3.80 19.64 11.47
C VAL A 15 -5.17 19.18 10.98
N GLU A 16 -6.19 20.04 11.05
CA GLU A 16 -7.50 19.77 10.44
C GLU A 16 -7.39 19.62 8.91
N LYS A 17 -6.65 20.50 8.23
CA LYS A 17 -6.48 20.46 6.76
C LYS A 17 -5.82 19.17 6.25
N VAL A 18 -4.92 18.54 7.01
CA VAL A 18 -4.29 17.25 6.64
C VAL A 18 -5.01 16.02 7.19
N THR A 19 -6.08 16.22 7.97
CA THR A 19 -6.92 15.16 8.52
C THR A 19 -8.41 15.42 8.23
N ALA A 20 -8.72 16.07 7.11
CA ALA A 20 -10.08 16.40 6.73
C ALA A 20 -10.80 15.14 6.21
N GLU A 21 -12.12 15.06 6.45
CA GLU A 21 -12.98 13.97 5.96
C GLU A 21 -12.93 13.85 4.42
N THR A 22 -12.64 14.95 3.73
CA THR A 22 -12.51 15.05 2.27
C THR A 22 -11.14 14.65 1.71
N CYS A 23 -10.14 14.35 2.56
CA CYS A 23 -8.82 13.91 2.10
C CYS A 23 -8.87 12.47 1.60
N THR A 24 -8.83 12.24 0.28
CA THR A 24 -8.77 10.88 -0.30
C THR A 24 -7.43 10.18 -0.06
N SER A 25 -6.37 10.93 0.24
CA SER A 25 -5.02 10.40 0.50
C SER A 25 -4.21 11.35 1.39
N GLU A 26 -3.05 10.88 1.85
CA GLU A 26 -2.16 11.59 2.76
C GLU A 26 -1.40 12.73 2.04
N ASN A 27 -1.67 13.99 2.41
CA ASN A 27 -0.95 15.14 1.86
C ASN A 27 0.43 15.28 2.53
N TRP A 28 1.39 14.48 2.07
CA TRP A 28 2.75 14.40 2.62
C TRP A 28 3.50 15.74 2.65
N THR A 29 3.26 16.64 1.69
CA THR A 29 3.84 18.00 1.70
C THR A 29 3.39 18.78 2.93
N LEU A 30 2.07 18.92 3.14
CA LEU A 30 1.52 19.64 4.28
C LEU A 30 1.84 18.95 5.62
N ILE A 31 1.95 17.62 5.64
CA ILE A 31 2.39 16.85 6.83
C ILE A 31 3.84 17.22 7.20
N LEU A 32 4.74 17.37 6.22
CA LEU A 32 6.13 17.78 6.46
C LEU A 32 6.25 19.27 6.80
N ASP A 33 5.46 20.15 6.19
CA ASP A 33 5.37 21.57 6.56
C ASP A 33 5.01 21.75 8.06
N ILE A 34 4.09 20.90 8.58
CA ILE A 34 3.74 20.87 10.00
C ILE A 34 4.91 20.36 10.85
N CYS A 35 5.65 19.34 10.39
CA CYS A 35 6.81 18.81 11.09
C CYS A 35 7.93 19.86 11.25
N ASP A 36 8.29 20.56 10.18
CA ASP A 36 9.32 21.60 10.19
C ASP A 36 8.89 22.79 11.08
N ARG A 37 7.61 23.16 11.05
CA ARG A 37 7.03 24.17 11.95
C ARG A 37 7.07 23.74 13.43
N VAL A 38 6.84 22.46 13.74
CA VAL A 38 6.97 21.93 15.11
C VAL A 38 8.43 21.95 15.58
N VAL A 39 9.39 21.66 14.70
CA VAL A 39 10.83 21.76 15.00
C VAL A 39 11.22 23.21 15.29
N ALA A 40 10.74 24.18 14.50
CA ALA A 40 11.01 25.60 14.70
C ALA A 40 10.44 26.15 16.03
N ASP A 41 9.20 25.80 16.39
CA ASP A 41 8.53 26.23 17.63
C ASP A 41 8.95 25.41 18.89
N GLN A 42 9.84 24.44 18.74
CA GLN A 42 10.46 23.63 19.81
C GLN A 42 9.42 23.01 20.77
N ASN A 43 9.67 23.04 22.10
CA ASN A 43 8.78 22.44 23.11
C ASN A 43 7.35 23.03 23.10
N LYS A 44 7.20 24.31 22.72
CA LYS A 44 5.86 24.92 22.59
C LYS A 44 5.14 24.37 21.37
N GLY A 45 5.85 24.27 20.24
CA GLY A 45 5.36 23.66 19.01
C GLY A 45 4.89 22.24 19.22
N ALA A 46 5.76 21.41 19.80
CA ALA A 46 5.48 20.00 20.10
C ALA A 46 4.19 19.81 20.91
N LYS A 47 4.06 20.54 22.03
CA LYS A 47 2.90 20.40 22.92
C LYS A 47 1.60 20.91 22.30
N LEU A 48 1.64 22.03 21.57
CA LEU A 48 0.47 22.62 20.93
C LEU A 48 0.01 21.81 19.70
N CYS A 49 0.94 21.28 18.92
CA CYS A 49 0.63 20.37 17.81
C CYS A 49 0.06 19.05 18.32
N LEU A 50 0.65 18.44 19.36
CA LEU A 50 0.15 17.20 19.95
C LEU A 50 -1.27 17.35 20.51
N LEU A 51 -1.61 18.53 21.06
CA LEU A 51 -2.98 18.85 21.47
C LEU A 51 -3.96 18.84 20.29
N SER A 52 -3.61 19.48 19.16
CA SER A 52 -4.41 19.45 17.93
C SER A 52 -4.57 18.04 17.37
N VAL A 53 -3.49 17.24 17.37
CA VAL A 53 -3.53 15.82 16.96
C VAL A 53 -4.44 15.01 17.89
N LYS A 54 -4.39 15.21 19.21
CA LYS A 54 -5.29 14.54 20.17
C LYS A 54 -6.77 14.84 19.92
N LYS A 55 -7.13 16.05 19.47
CA LYS A 55 -8.51 16.37 19.04
C LYS A 55 -8.94 15.50 17.86
N ARG A 56 -8.12 15.42 16.79
CA ARG A 56 -8.43 14.62 15.59
C ARG A 56 -8.39 13.11 15.85
N LEU A 57 -7.55 12.62 16.75
CA LEU A 57 -7.58 11.21 17.22
C LEU A 57 -8.88 10.85 17.96
N ASN A 58 -9.63 11.84 18.46
CA ASN A 58 -10.94 11.67 19.08
C ASN A 58 -12.11 12.10 18.18
N HIS A 59 -11.86 12.18 16.88
CA HIS A 59 -12.92 12.39 15.91
C HIS A 59 -13.86 11.18 15.80
N ARG A 60 -15.09 11.41 15.33
CA ARG A 60 -16.11 10.37 15.17
C ARG A 60 -15.91 9.52 13.92
N ASP A 61 -15.47 10.15 12.83
CA ASP A 61 -15.12 9.45 11.60
C ASP A 61 -13.78 8.69 11.78
N PRO A 62 -13.75 7.36 11.57
CA PRO A 62 -12.52 6.59 11.62
C PRO A 62 -11.46 7.02 10.61
N HIS A 63 -11.83 7.57 9.46
CA HIS A 63 -10.88 7.99 8.42
C HIS A 63 -10.05 9.20 8.87
N VAL A 64 -10.68 10.23 9.45
CA VAL A 64 -9.97 11.32 10.17
C VAL A 64 -8.97 10.78 11.21
N VAL A 65 -9.35 9.76 12.00
CA VAL A 65 -8.46 9.18 13.03
C VAL A 65 -7.28 8.42 12.39
N LEU A 66 -7.51 7.71 11.28
CA LEU A 66 -6.44 7.03 10.53
C LEU A 66 -5.44 8.01 9.90
N LEU A 67 -5.90 9.17 9.40
CA LEU A 67 -5.04 10.26 8.93
C LEU A 67 -4.28 10.92 10.10
N ALA A 68 -4.94 11.15 11.24
CA ALA A 68 -4.31 11.70 12.44
C ALA A 68 -3.20 10.78 13.00
N LEU A 69 -3.35 9.45 12.88
CA LEU A 69 -2.29 8.49 13.20
C LEU A 69 -1.09 8.58 12.23
N SER A 70 -1.30 8.82 10.93
CA SER A 70 -0.20 9.02 9.98
C SER A 70 0.58 10.30 10.24
N LEU A 71 -0.14 11.41 10.52
CA LEU A 71 0.48 12.65 10.95
C LEU A 71 1.28 12.46 12.24
N LEU A 72 0.75 11.73 13.23
CA LEU A 72 1.42 11.46 14.49
C LEU A 72 2.72 10.64 14.32
N ASP A 73 2.71 9.59 13.48
CA ASP A 73 3.93 8.85 13.16
C ASP A 73 4.93 9.73 12.40
N SER A 74 4.49 10.56 11.44
CA SER A 74 5.38 11.52 10.78
C SER A 74 6.05 12.48 11.78
N LEU A 75 5.28 13.05 12.71
CA LEU A 75 5.80 13.92 13.78
C LEU A 75 6.77 13.19 14.72
N TRP A 76 6.48 11.93 15.08
CA TRP A 76 7.42 11.11 15.87
C TRP A 76 8.76 10.90 15.16
N ASN A 77 8.73 10.60 13.86
CA ASN A 77 9.95 10.35 13.09
C ASN A 77 10.75 11.64 12.86
N ASN A 78 10.09 12.75 12.51
CA ASN A 78 10.75 14.00 12.08
C ASN A 78 11.06 15.00 13.23
N CYS A 79 10.19 15.16 14.24
CA CYS A 79 10.32 16.25 15.22
C CYS A 79 11.22 15.96 16.44
N GLY A 80 11.87 14.80 16.47
CA GLY A 80 12.91 14.47 17.45
C GLY A 80 12.47 14.37 18.93
N VAL A 81 13.45 14.39 19.83
CA VAL A 81 13.29 14.05 21.27
C VAL A 81 12.44 15.04 22.07
N THR A 82 12.17 16.24 21.55
CA THR A 82 11.23 17.20 22.15
C THR A 82 9.80 16.72 21.96
N PHE A 83 9.41 16.37 20.74
CA PHE A 83 8.08 15.82 20.44
C PHE A 83 7.86 14.44 21.06
N ARG A 84 8.84 13.54 20.95
CA ARG A 84 8.74 12.16 21.49
C ARG A 84 8.49 12.13 23.01
N ARG A 85 8.96 13.12 23.77
CA ARG A 85 8.70 13.24 25.21
C ARG A 85 7.29 13.74 25.55
N GLU A 86 6.67 14.62 24.76
CA GLU A 86 5.25 14.97 24.95
C GLU A 86 4.34 13.78 24.57
N VAL A 87 4.68 13.01 23.52
CA VAL A 87 4.00 11.74 23.16
C VAL A 87 4.17 10.68 24.26
N SER A 88 5.37 10.59 24.84
CA SER A 88 5.68 9.70 25.98
C SER A 88 5.20 10.24 27.33
N SER A 89 4.26 11.19 27.35
CA SER A 89 3.55 11.60 28.56
C SER A 89 2.60 10.50 29.05
N ARG A 90 2.22 10.53 30.33
CA ARG A 90 1.25 9.57 30.89
C ARG A 90 -0.11 9.70 30.21
N GLU A 91 -0.53 10.94 30.00
CA GLU A 91 -1.83 11.35 29.47
C GLU A 91 -2.00 10.93 28.00
N PHE A 92 -0.91 10.96 27.21
CA PHE A 92 -0.91 10.54 25.82
C PHE A 92 -0.61 9.03 25.66
N SER A 93 0.19 8.43 26.55
CA SER A 93 0.34 6.96 26.60
C SER A 93 -1.00 6.26 26.92
N GLN A 94 -1.81 6.84 27.80
CA GLN A 94 -3.17 6.34 28.08
C GLN A 94 -4.12 6.53 26.88
N GLU A 95 -4.01 7.64 26.15
CA GLU A 95 -4.74 7.85 24.88
C GLU A 95 -4.40 6.77 23.86
N LEU A 96 -3.10 6.53 23.62
CA LEU A 96 -2.61 5.50 22.72
C LEU A 96 -3.06 4.09 23.14
N ASN A 97 -3.09 3.78 24.44
CA ASN A 97 -3.64 2.52 24.92
C ASN A 97 -5.12 2.37 24.56
N PHE A 98 -5.93 3.41 24.78
CA PHE A 98 -7.35 3.39 24.42
C PHE A 98 -7.56 3.21 22.90
N LYS A 99 -6.75 3.87 22.06
CA LYS A 99 -6.80 3.66 20.60
C LYS A 99 -6.36 2.25 20.19
N ALA A 100 -5.35 1.68 20.86
CA ALA A 100 -4.85 0.33 20.60
C ALA A 100 -5.80 -0.82 21.01
N THR A 101 -6.78 -0.56 21.88
CA THR A 101 -7.59 -1.59 22.56
C THR A 101 -9.12 -1.40 22.45
N HIS A 102 -9.62 -0.17 22.38
CA HIS A 102 -11.06 0.16 22.42
C HIS A 102 -11.59 0.85 21.15
N SER A 103 -10.76 1.01 20.11
CA SER A 103 -11.18 1.57 18.81
C SER A 103 -11.55 0.48 17.80
N ASN A 104 -12.00 0.87 16.60
CA ASN A 104 -12.25 -0.10 15.53
C ASN A 104 -10.98 -0.87 15.12
N ARG A 105 -11.17 -1.97 14.39
CA ARG A 105 -10.09 -2.88 13.98
C ARG A 105 -8.87 -2.15 13.39
N SER A 106 -9.08 -1.33 12.36
CA SER A 106 -7.99 -0.68 11.62
C SER A 106 -7.27 0.42 12.41
N ILE A 107 -7.97 1.22 13.22
CA ILE A 107 -7.34 2.20 14.12
C ILE A 107 -6.51 1.46 15.18
N ALA A 108 -7.06 0.39 15.76
CA ALA A 108 -6.39 -0.36 16.81
C ALA A 108 -5.13 -1.09 16.30
N GLU A 109 -5.21 -1.72 15.13
CA GLU A 109 -4.06 -2.34 14.46
C GLU A 109 -3.00 -1.31 14.07
N LYS A 110 -3.38 -0.21 13.41
CA LYS A 110 -2.45 0.87 13.04
C LYS A 110 -1.76 1.47 14.27
N THR A 111 -2.50 1.67 15.37
CA THR A 111 -1.95 2.16 16.64
C THR A 111 -0.96 1.16 17.25
N ARG A 112 -1.28 -0.15 17.28
CA ARG A 112 -0.37 -1.18 17.81
C ARG A 112 0.91 -1.32 16.98
N LEU A 113 0.80 -1.34 15.65
CA LEU A 113 1.95 -1.38 14.74
C LEU A 113 2.87 -0.15 14.92
N MET A 114 2.29 1.04 15.08
CA MET A 114 3.00 2.28 15.37
C MET A 114 3.72 2.22 16.74
N ILE A 115 3.05 1.74 17.80
CA ILE A 115 3.67 1.53 19.13
C ILE A 115 4.84 0.53 19.06
N LYS A 116 4.69 -0.60 18.35
CA LYS A 116 5.77 -1.58 18.12
C LYS A 116 6.96 -0.95 17.42
N LYS A 117 6.75 -0.27 16.28
CA LYS A 117 7.78 0.47 15.52
C LYS A 117 8.58 1.41 16.42
N TRP A 118 7.90 2.28 17.17
CA TRP A 118 8.54 3.26 18.06
C TRP A 118 9.31 2.59 19.21
N SER A 119 8.70 1.59 19.84
CA SER A 119 9.32 0.84 20.94
C SER A 119 10.52 0.02 20.49
N GLU A 120 10.54 -0.44 19.24
CA GLU A 120 11.62 -1.27 18.71
C GLU A 120 12.81 -0.44 18.21
N ASN A 121 12.56 0.77 17.69
CA ASN A 121 13.56 1.62 17.04
C ASN A 121 14.09 2.77 17.91
N GLU A 122 13.22 3.52 18.60
CA GLU A 122 13.60 4.73 19.34
C GLU A 122 13.71 4.49 20.84
N CYS A 123 12.70 3.88 21.47
CA CYS A 123 12.60 3.88 22.93
C CYS A 123 13.76 3.15 23.63
N LYS A 124 14.34 2.12 23.00
CA LYS A 124 15.53 1.42 23.48
C LYS A 124 16.79 2.31 23.62
N LYS A 125 16.80 3.49 22.99
CA LYS A 125 17.93 4.43 22.97
C LYS A 125 17.78 5.57 23.99
N ASP A 126 16.58 5.79 24.53
CA ASP A 126 16.26 6.94 25.39
C ASP A 126 15.26 6.55 26.49
N ALA A 127 15.75 6.48 27.73
CA ALA A 127 14.95 6.12 28.90
C ALA A 127 13.78 7.09 29.18
N SER A 128 13.79 8.32 28.65
CA SER A 128 12.67 9.25 28.77
C SER A 128 11.44 8.85 27.96
N LEU A 129 11.57 7.87 27.05
CA LEU A 129 10.49 7.30 26.24
C LEU A 129 9.92 5.99 26.84
N GLY A 130 10.38 5.60 28.04
CA GLY A 130 10.07 4.31 28.67
C GLY A 130 8.59 4.04 28.95
N LEU A 131 7.72 5.06 28.95
CA LEU A 131 6.27 4.86 29.04
C LEU A 131 5.67 4.21 27.78
N ILE A 132 6.16 4.54 26.59
CA ILE A 132 5.76 3.89 25.33
C ILE A 132 6.30 2.46 25.26
N GLU A 133 7.53 2.23 25.73
CA GLU A 133 8.10 0.88 25.83
C GLU A 133 7.35 0.00 26.84
N SER A 134 6.89 0.58 27.95
CA SER A 134 6.06 -0.10 28.95
C SER A 134 4.67 -0.43 28.40
N LEU A 135 4.06 0.50 27.65
CA LEU A 135 2.79 0.28 26.95
C LEU A 135 2.89 -0.88 25.94
N TYR A 136 3.95 -0.92 25.12
CA TYR A 136 4.20 -2.02 24.20
C TYR A 136 4.27 -3.37 24.94
N LYS A 137 5.05 -3.44 26.03
CA LYS A 137 5.20 -4.65 26.86
C LYS A 137 3.88 -5.09 27.51
N SER A 138 3.03 -4.15 27.95
CA SER A 138 1.71 -4.45 28.50
C SER A 138 0.80 -5.09 27.43
N LEU A 139 0.67 -4.44 26.27
CA LEU A 139 -0.14 -4.94 25.16
C LEU A 139 0.32 -6.31 24.63
N VAL A 140 1.63 -6.58 24.62
CA VAL A 140 2.17 -7.92 24.29
C VAL A 140 1.82 -8.95 25.38
N MET A 141 1.90 -8.58 26.66
CA MET A 141 1.53 -9.46 27.79
C MET A 141 0.03 -9.75 27.85
N GLU A 142 -0.80 -8.79 27.44
CA GLU A 142 -2.25 -8.90 27.29
C GLU A 142 -2.66 -9.71 26.04
N GLY A 143 -1.71 -10.09 25.17
CA GLY A 143 -1.93 -10.99 24.05
C GLY A 143 -2.41 -10.32 22.75
N TYR A 144 -2.31 -9.00 22.62
CA TYR A 144 -2.72 -8.31 21.40
C TYR A 144 -1.79 -8.61 20.22
N SER A 145 -2.37 -8.77 19.02
CA SER A 145 -1.60 -8.99 17.78
C SER A 145 -0.91 -7.70 17.31
N PHE A 146 0.34 -7.85 16.85
CA PHE A 146 1.21 -6.82 16.27
C PHE A 146 1.71 -7.17 14.86
N GLU A 147 1.01 -8.08 14.18
CA GLU A 147 1.22 -8.36 12.78
C GLU A 147 0.24 -7.56 11.93
N ALA A 148 0.70 -7.05 10.79
CA ALA A 148 -0.18 -6.53 9.77
C ALA A 148 -0.76 -7.73 9.00
N GLU A 149 -2.09 -7.82 8.91
CA GLU A 149 -2.71 -8.75 7.97
C GLU A 149 -2.31 -8.34 6.55
N ASN A 150 -1.44 -9.13 5.93
CA ASN A 150 -1.06 -8.94 4.55
C ASN A 150 -2.21 -9.41 3.67
N LEU A 151 -3.17 -8.52 3.41
CA LEU A 151 -3.87 -8.56 2.12
C LEU A 151 -2.79 -8.50 1.02
N PRO A 152 -2.95 -9.26 -0.08
CA PRO A 152 -1.98 -9.24 -1.17
C PRO A 152 -1.82 -7.81 -1.70
N LYS A 153 -0.57 -7.34 -1.77
CA LYS A 153 -0.26 -5.94 -2.08
C LYS A 153 -0.51 -5.65 -3.56
N SER A 154 -1.69 -5.13 -3.87
CA SER A 154 -1.91 -4.40 -5.13
C SER A 154 -0.90 -3.25 -5.22
N SER A 155 -0.30 -3.08 -6.40
CA SER A 155 0.96 -2.36 -6.57
C SER A 155 0.76 -0.85 -6.80
N VAL A 156 1.02 -0.02 -5.76
CA VAL A 156 1.06 1.46 -5.90
C VAL A 156 2.25 2.07 -5.12
N CYS A 157 2.86 3.09 -5.73
CA CYS A 157 3.81 4.11 -5.20
C CYS A 157 5.09 3.68 -4.42
N HIS A 158 6.15 3.31 -5.15
CA HIS A 158 7.53 3.24 -4.64
C HIS A 158 8.27 4.62 -4.57
N SER A 159 7.57 5.75 -4.52
CA SER A 159 8.19 7.10 -4.62
C SER A 159 8.84 7.61 -3.32
N ALA A 160 8.27 7.32 -2.14
CA ALA A 160 8.74 7.87 -0.86
C ALA A 160 10.14 7.36 -0.44
N ALA A 161 10.48 6.13 -0.80
CA ALA A 161 11.73 5.48 -0.39
C ALA A 161 13.00 6.14 -0.99
N HIS A 162 12.87 6.82 -2.12
CA HIS A 162 14.01 7.45 -2.81
C HIS A 162 14.49 8.72 -2.07
N PHE A 163 13.57 9.57 -1.63
CA PHE A 163 13.89 10.86 -1.00
C PHE A 163 14.59 10.72 0.37
N ILE A 164 14.17 9.76 1.19
CA ILE A 164 14.78 9.52 2.51
C ILE A 164 16.25 9.08 2.37
N LYS A 165 16.56 8.28 1.33
CA LYS A 165 17.91 7.75 1.12
C LYS A 165 18.90 8.85 0.73
N LEU A 166 18.49 9.82 -0.08
CA LEU A 166 19.35 10.93 -0.54
C LEU A 166 19.79 11.85 0.62
N ARG A 167 18.85 12.25 1.49
CA ARG A 167 19.10 13.15 2.64
C ARG A 167 20.12 12.59 3.65
N SER A 168 20.31 11.27 3.67
CA SER A 168 21.28 10.57 4.53
C SER A 168 22.74 10.68 4.07
N TYR A 169 22.99 11.06 2.81
CA TYR A 169 24.33 11.10 2.22
C TYR A 169 25.02 12.47 2.36
N GLU A 170 24.25 13.56 2.37
CA GLU A 170 24.80 14.93 2.45
C GLU A 170 25.31 15.30 3.85
N GLN A 171 24.76 14.69 4.90
CA GLN A 171 25.02 15.08 6.30
C GLN A 171 26.27 14.43 6.93
N LYS A 172 27.17 13.85 6.12
CA LYS A 172 28.38 13.13 6.59
C LYS A 172 29.72 13.78 6.20
N SER A 173 29.69 14.93 5.54
CA SER A 173 30.88 15.61 4.99
C SER A 173 31.46 16.71 5.89
N GLN A 174 31.00 16.84 7.14
CA GLN A 174 31.43 17.93 8.03
C GLN A 174 31.40 17.59 9.52
N ASP A 175 32.20 16.60 9.95
CA ASP A 175 33.06 16.69 11.16
C ASP A 175 33.84 15.39 11.43
N SER A 176 35.17 15.45 11.32
CA SER A 176 36.08 14.60 12.08
C SER A 176 37.50 15.17 12.08
N ASN A 177 38.17 15.09 13.23
CA ASN A 177 39.57 15.47 13.41
C ASN A 177 40.13 14.62 14.57
N SER A 178 41.28 13.98 14.38
CA SER A 178 41.88 12.93 15.26
C SER A 178 41.06 11.61 15.37
N ASP A 179 41.64 10.40 15.43
CA ASP A 179 43.01 9.95 15.10
C ASP A 179 42.98 8.45 14.68
N PRO A 180 43.93 7.91 13.88
CA PRO A 180 43.75 6.63 13.18
C PRO A 180 44.42 5.40 13.82
N SER A 181 43.70 4.27 13.94
CA SER A 181 44.32 2.94 14.16
C SER A 181 43.38 1.74 13.87
N ALA A 182 42.71 1.67 12.71
CA ALA A 182 41.86 0.51 12.36
C ALA A 182 41.65 0.27 10.84
N ALA A 183 42.62 0.59 9.98
CA ALA A 183 42.48 0.48 8.53
C ALA A 183 43.64 -0.29 7.89
N LYS A 184 43.56 -1.64 7.85
CA LYS A 184 44.48 -2.49 7.08
C LYS A 184 44.01 -3.96 6.89
N SER A 185 42.81 -4.16 6.35
CA SER A 185 42.28 -5.52 6.10
C SER A 185 41.09 -5.59 5.11
N VAL A 186 40.91 -4.60 4.23
CA VAL A 186 39.72 -4.53 3.34
C VAL A 186 40.09 -4.24 1.87
N GLU A 187 41.15 -3.45 1.64
CA GLU A 187 41.56 -3.05 0.28
C GLU A 187 42.15 -4.21 -0.57
N GLU A 188 42.68 -5.28 0.06
CA GLU A 188 43.27 -6.42 -0.64
C GLU A 188 42.24 -7.44 -1.19
N GLU A 189 40.99 -7.44 -0.71
CA GLU A 189 39.94 -8.37 -1.22
C GLU A 189 39.27 -7.84 -2.50
N GLU A 190 39.12 -6.53 -2.68
CA GLU A 190 38.40 -5.98 -3.83
C GLU A 190 39.19 -6.06 -5.15
N GLU A 191 40.53 -5.90 -5.11
CA GLU A 191 41.37 -5.98 -6.31
C GLU A 191 41.44 -7.42 -6.89
N ALA A 192 41.43 -8.42 -6.02
CA ALA A 192 41.46 -9.83 -6.40
C ALA A 192 40.22 -10.28 -7.20
N VAL A 193 39.04 -9.76 -6.85
CA VAL A 193 37.78 -10.05 -7.55
C VAL A 193 37.74 -9.38 -8.92
N MET A 194 38.24 -8.14 -9.03
CA MET A 194 38.18 -7.36 -10.27
C MET A 194 39.05 -7.95 -11.39
N MET A 195 40.22 -8.50 -11.03
CA MET A 195 41.12 -9.13 -12.02
C MET A 195 40.60 -10.48 -12.56
N ALA A 196 39.74 -11.18 -11.82
CA ALA A 196 39.18 -12.46 -12.25
C ALA A 196 38.20 -12.32 -13.43
N ILE A 197 37.34 -11.28 -13.41
CA ILE A 197 36.28 -11.07 -14.40
C ILE A 197 36.87 -10.72 -15.79
N ALA A 198 37.90 -9.87 -15.82
CA ALA A 198 38.53 -9.43 -17.07
C ALA A 198 39.16 -10.59 -17.87
N LYS A 199 39.57 -11.68 -17.20
CA LYS A 199 40.29 -12.80 -17.84
C LYS A 199 39.38 -13.78 -18.59
N SER A 200 38.10 -13.87 -18.23
CA SER A 200 37.14 -14.77 -18.90
C SER A 200 36.56 -14.21 -20.20
N LEU A 201 36.85 -12.95 -20.54
CA LEU A 201 36.22 -12.22 -21.65
C LEU A 201 37.03 -12.23 -22.97
N GLN A 202 38.07 -13.05 -23.09
CA GLN A 202 38.97 -13.07 -24.26
C GLN A 202 39.06 -14.43 -25.01
N GLU A 203 38.31 -15.46 -24.61
CA GLU A 203 38.35 -16.80 -25.23
C GLU A 203 37.02 -17.21 -25.92
N ALA A 204 36.50 -16.36 -26.82
CA ALA A 204 35.40 -16.72 -27.73
C ALA A 204 35.39 -15.88 -29.04
N SER A 205 36.02 -16.37 -30.11
CA SER A 205 35.87 -15.86 -31.49
C SER A 205 36.33 -16.91 -32.52
N ILE A 206 35.94 -16.76 -33.81
CA ILE A 206 36.12 -17.72 -34.95
C ILE A 206 35.07 -18.87 -34.86
N ASP A 207 34.20 -19.18 -35.84
CA ASP A 207 33.85 -18.64 -37.19
C ASP A 207 32.30 -18.87 -37.42
N SER A 208 31.57 -18.70 -38.55
CA SER A 208 31.86 -18.54 -40.00
C SER A 208 30.71 -17.82 -40.77
N ASN A 209 30.28 -18.31 -41.95
CA ASN A 209 29.27 -17.71 -42.87
C ASN A 209 28.19 -18.71 -43.33
N GLY A 210 27.01 -18.24 -43.79
CA GLY A 210 25.85 -19.14 -44.06
C GLY A 210 24.80 -18.82 -45.15
N ILE A 211 24.85 -17.70 -45.90
CA ILE A 211 24.14 -17.43 -47.19
C ILE A 211 22.57 -17.46 -47.28
N HIS A 212 22.07 -16.40 -47.90
CA HIS A 212 20.73 -16.02 -48.40
C HIS A 212 19.78 -17.05 -49.07
N SER A 213 18.49 -16.66 -49.15
CA SER A 213 17.66 -16.80 -50.36
C SER A 213 16.62 -15.67 -50.49
N LEU A 214 16.21 -15.30 -51.71
CA LEU A 214 15.25 -14.23 -52.06
C LEU A 214 14.24 -14.68 -53.14
N THR A 215 12.98 -14.25 -53.01
CA THR A 215 12.01 -14.07 -54.12
C THR A 215 11.03 -12.94 -53.73
N THR A 216 10.87 -11.79 -54.42
CA THR A 216 10.34 -11.53 -55.78
C THR A 216 8.89 -12.00 -56.00
N SER A 217 7.93 -11.20 -56.50
CA SER A 217 7.92 -9.76 -56.85
C SER A 217 6.49 -9.26 -57.17
N THR A 218 6.38 -7.98 -57.59
CA THR A 218 5.33 -7.39 -58.47
C THR A 218 4.20 -6.60 -57.81
N THR A 219 4.01 -5.36 -58.27
CA THR A 219 2.93 -4.41 -57.91
C THR A 219 1.87 -4.31 -59.02
N PRO A 220 0.72 -3.68 -58.76
CA PRO A 220 0.54 -2.31 -59.26
C PRO A 220 -0.12 -1.35 -58.23
N HIS A 221 -0.35 -0.10 -58.65
CA HIS A 221 -0.50 1.08 -57.79
C HIS A 221 -1.95 1.58 -57.69
N ILE A 222 -2.48 1.72 -56.46
CA ILE A 222 -3.72 2.45 -56.13
C ILE A 222 -3.44 3.40 -54.96
N SER A 223 -4.10 4.56 -54.94
CA SER A 223 -3.94 5.61 -53.93
C SER A 223 -4.35 5.15 -52.52
N ALA A 224 -3.58 5.56 -51.51
CA ALA A 224 -3.76 5.15 -50.12
C ALA A 224 -4.99 5.78 -49.44
N PRO A 225 -5.70 5.02 -48.58
CA PRO A 225 -6.26 5.55 -47.33
C PRO A 225 -5.15 5.63 -46.27
N LYS A 226 -5.34 6.44 -45.21
CA LYS A 226 -4.60 6.21 -43.96
C LYS A 226 -5.03 4.86 -43.39
N SER A 227 -4.13 4.16 -42.70
CA SER A 227 -4.50 2.98 -41.91
C SER A 227 -5.30 3.42 -40.67
N GLU A 228 -6.62 3.48 -40.80
CA GLU A 228 -7.53 3.62 -39.67
C GLU A 228 -7.30 2.44 -38.71
N ARG A 229 -6.80 2.70 -37.50
CA ARG A 229 -6.45 1.64 -36.55
C ARG A 229 -7.73 1.20 -35.83
N GLU A 230 -8.15 -0.04 -36.06
CA GLU A 230 -9.19 -0.66 -35.23
C GLU A 230 -8.60 -1.04 -33.86
N VAL A 231 -9.30 -0.71 -32.78
CA VAL A 231 -8.97 -1.09 -31.41
C VAL A 231 -10.22 -1.59 -30.69
N ARG A 232 -10.06 -2.47 -29.71
CA ARG A 232 -11.16 -3.00 -28.90
C ARG A 232 -11.11 -2.42 -27.48
N ALA A 233 -12.26 -2.00 -26.97
CA ALA A 233 -12.42 -1.56 -25.58
C ALA A 233 -12.13 -2.70 -24.58
N LEU A 234 -11.31 -2.42 -23.57
CA LEU A 234 -10.99 -3.32 -22.47
C LEU A 234 -11.99 -3.21 -21.31
N TYR A 235 -12.58 -2.02 -21.14
CA TYR A 235 -13.49 -1.67 -20.05
C TYR A 235 -14.64 -0.81 -20.59
N ASP A 236 -15.74 -0.73 -19.85
CA ASP A 236 -16.78 0.27 -20.11
C ASP A 236 -16.25 1.68 -19.85
N PHE A 237 -16.67 2.65 -20.67
CA PHE A 237 -16.37 4.07 -20.51
C PHE A 237 -17.60 4.92 -20.83
N GLU A 238 -17.96 5.82 -19.93
CA GLU A 238 -19.10 6.73 -20.06
C GLU A 238 -18.58 8.17 -20.16
N ALA A 239 -18.94 8.86 -21.24
CA ALA A 239 -18.58 10.26 -21.49
C ALA A 239 -19.14 11.19 -20.39
N ALA A 240 -18.26 11.96 -19.77
CA ALA A 240 -18.60 13.03 -18.84
C ALA A 240 -18.75 14.39 -19.55
N GLU A 241 -18.13 14.57 -20.72
CA GLU A 241 -18.22 15.77 -21.55
C GLU A 241 -18.75 15.48 -22.97
N ASP A 242 -19.41 16.46 -23.60
CA ASP A 242 -19.99 16.37 -24.97
C ASP A 242 -18.95 16.05 -26.09
N ASN A 243 -17.65 16.12 -25.77
CA ASN A 243 -16.52 15.82 -26.65
C ASN A 243 -15.95 14.40 -26.49
N GLU A 244 -16.46 13.61 -25.54
CA GLU A 244 -15.98 12.26 -25.24
C GLU A 244 -16.84 11.18 -25.90
N LEU A 245 -16.30 9.96 -26.04
CA LEU A 245 -16.97 8.83 -26.69
C LEU A 245 -17.31 7.74 -25.66
N SER A 246 -18.61 7.56 -25.35
CA SER A 246 -19.04 6.38 -24.57
C SER A 246 -18.96 5.08 -25.38
N PHE A 247 -18.56 4.00 -24.73
CA PHE A 247 -18.51 2.63 -25.29
C PHE A 247 -18.52 1.59 -24.17
N SER A 248 -18.84 0.34 -24.51
CA SER A 248 -18.79 -0.80 -23.58
C SER A 248 -17.56 -1.67 -23.77
N ALA A 249 -17.19 -2.44 -22.75
CA ALA A 249 -16.12 -3.44 -22.84
C ALA A 249 -16.39 -4.41 -24.00
N GLY A 250 -15.41 -4.60 -24.88
CA GLY A 250 -15.52 -5.40 -26.10
C GLY A 250 -15.95 -4.63 -27.36
N ASP A 251 -16.37 -3.37 -27.28
CA ASP A 251 -16.70 -2.56 -28.47
C ASP A 251 -15.47 -2.34 -29.38
N THR A 252 -15.69 -2.44 -30.69
CA THR A 252 -14.75 -1.97 -31.73
C THR A 252 -14.84 -0.44 -31.84
N ILE A 253 -13.70 0.23 -31.75
CA ILE A 253 -13.53 1.66 -31.98
C ILE A 253 -12.51 1.87 -33.11
N ILE A 254 -12.82 2.74 -34.06
CA ILE A 254 -11.91 3.14 -35.14
C ILE A 254 -11.16 4.40 -34.70
N VAL A 255 -9.86 4.31 -34.46
CA VAL A 255 -9.02 5.45 -34.07
C VAL A 255 -8.81 6.37 -35.27
N THR A 256 -9.15 7.65 -35.08
CA THR A 256 -9.01 8.71 -36.10
C THR A 256 -7.87 9.67 -35.79
N ASP A 257 -7.44 9.78 -34.53
CA ASP A 257 -6.25 10.53 -34.10
C ASP A 257 -5.62 9.89 -32.85
N ASP A 258 -4.34 9.48 -32.94
CA ASP A 258 -3.52 8.96 -31.83
C ASP A 258 -2.34 9.89 -31.47
N SER A 259 -2.44 11.19 -31.79
CA SER A 259 -1.37 12.18 -31.56
C SER A 259 -1.04 12.49 -30.09
N ASP A 260 -1.90 12.12 -29.15
CA ASP A 260 -1.69 12.28 -27.70
C ASP A 260 -1.49 10.90 -27.03
N LEU A 261 -0.64 10.85 -26.01
CA LEU A 261 -0.25 9.61 -25.32
C LEU A 261 -1.32 9.08 -24.36
N ASN A 262 -2.24 9.93 -23.93
CA ASN A 262 -3.23 9.63 -22.90
C ASN A 262 -4.67 9.61 -23.45
N TRP A 263 -4.98 10.43 -24.46
CA TRP A 263 -6.33 10.56 -25.02
C TRP A 263 -6.33 10.42 -26.54
N TRP A 264 -7.04 9.41 -27.06
CA TRP A 264 -7.21 9.19 -28.49
C TRP A 264 -8.58 9.67 -28.96
N ARG A 265 -8.65 10.11 -30.21
CA ARG A 265 -9.92 10.39 -30.89
C ARG A 265 -10.30 9.19 -31.74
N GLY A 266 -11.57 8.81 -31.73
CA GLY A 266 -12.07 7.74 -32.59
C GLY A 266 -13.57 7.72 -32.71
N ARG A 267 -14.06 6.74 -33.48
CA ARG A 267 -15.47 6.59 -33.83
C ARG A 267 -15.94 5.18 -33.51
N SER A 268 -17.02 5.08 -32.73
CA SER A 268 -17.78 3.85 -32.48
C SER A 268 -19.09 3.89 -33.26
N ARG A 269 -19.93 2.87 -33.14
CA ARG A 269 -21.30 2.83 -33.69
C ARG A 269 -22.22 3.90 -33.08
N LEU A 270 -21.88 4.40 -31.89
CA LEU A 270 -22.66 5.39 -31.13
C LEU A 270 -22.31 6.85 -31.46
N GLY A 271 -21.10 7.13 -31.97
CA GLY A 271 -20.63 8.51 -32.18
C GLY A 271 -19.13 8.60 -32.47
N GLU A 272 -18.61 9.83 -32.44
CA GLU A 272 -17.17 10.14 -32.53
C GLU A 272 -16.79 11.10 -31.40
N GLY A 273 -15.68 10.81 -30.71
CA GLY A 273 -15.23 11.60 -29.56
C GLY A 273 -13.84 11.19 -29.09
N LEU A 274 -13.43 11.78 -27.96
CA LEU A 274 -12.18 11.48 -27.24
C LEU A 274 -12.38 10.36 -26.21
N PHE A 275 -11.35 9.56 -25.98
CA PHE A 275 -11.35 8.52 -24.95
C PHE A 275 -9.93 8.19 -24.46
N PRO A 276 -9.75 7.60 -23.25
CA PRO A 276 -8.44 7.27 -22.73
C PRO A 276 -7.76 6.13 -23.50
N ALA A 277 -6.50 6.32 -23.92
CA ALA A 277 -5.73 5.33 -24.66
C ALA A 277 -5.52 4.00 -23.88
N SER A 278 -5.54 4.06 -22.54
CA SER A 278 -5.42 2.88 -21.66
C SER A 278 -6.70 2.04 -21.52
N PHE A 279 -7.83 2.49 -22.09
CA PHE A 279 -9.10 1.76 -22.07
C PHE A 279 -9.31 0.87 -23.30
N VAL A 280 -8.34 0.82 -24.22
CA VAL A 280 -8.40 0.04 -25.46
C VAL A 280 -7.15 -0.83 -25.67
N THR A 281 -7.30 -1.90 -26.46
CA THR A 281 -6.18 -2.70 -26.98
C THR A 281 -6.20 -2.75 -28.51
N SER A 282 -5.02 -2.81 -29.12
CA SER A 282 -4.85 -3.13 -30.54
C SER A 282 -4.70 -4.65 -30.79
N ASP A 283 -4.61 -5.45 -29.73
CA ASP A 283 -4.41 -6.88 -29.86
C ASP A 283 -5.71 -7.59 -30.25
N SER A 284 -5.63 -8.39 -31.31
CA SER A 284 -6.77 -9.13 -31.86
C SER A 284 -7.10 -10.39 -31.05
N ALA A 285 -6.24 -10.75 -30.08
CA ALA A 285 -6.34 -11.96 -29.26
C ALA A 285 -7.32 -11.83 -28.08
N PHE A 286 -8.59 -11.53 -28.36
CA PHE A 286 -9.70 -11.80 -27.43
C PHE A 286 -10.77 -12.66 -28.12
N PRO A 287 -11.11 -13.85 -27.57
CA PRO A 287 -12.19 -14.68 -28.10
C PRO A 287 -13.50 -13.92 -28.24
N GLU A 288 -14.35 -14.35 -29.17
CA GLU A 288 -15.74 -13.90 -29.18
C GLU A 288 -16.42 -14.32 -27.86
N VAL A 289 -17.25 -13.44 -27.31
CA VAL A 289 -18.14 -13.77 -26.17
C VAL A 289 -19.28 -14.67 -26.64
N VAL A 290 -18.94 -15.92 -26.95
CA VAL A 290 -19.92 -17.00 -27.11
C VAL A 290 -20.48 -17.32 -25.72
N SER A 291 -21.81 -17.33 -25.59
CA SER A 291 -22.48 -17.73 -24.36
C SER A 291 -22.44 -19.25 -24.19
N HIS A 292 -21.24 -19.78 -23.90
CA HIS A 292 -21.01 -21.17 -23.57
C HIS A 292 -20.41 -21.29 -22.18
N GLU A 293 -21.03 -22.18 -21.41
CA GLU A 293 -20.50 -22.70 -20.15
C GLU A 293 -19.32 -23.61 -20.51
N GLU A 294 -18.17 -23.04 -20.85
CA GLU A 294 -16.95 -23.81 -21.09
C GLU A 294 -16.43 -24.35 -19.75
N GLU A 295 -17.02 -25.48 -19.34
CA GLU A 295 -16.37 -26.49 -18.51
C GLU A 295 -15.06 -26.92 -19.20
N THR A 296 -14.02 -26.13 -19.04
CA THR A 296 -12.65 -26.55 -19.32
C THR A 296 -12.32 -27.66 -18.33
N VAL A 297 -12.50 -28.90 -18.78
CA VAL A 297 -12.27 -30.13 -17.99
C VAL A 297 -10.77 -30.36 -17.78
N HIS A 298 -10.12 -29.41 -17.12
CA HIS A 298 -8.92 -29.67 -16.34
C HIS A 298 -9.31 -30.74 -15.31
N GLN A 299 -8.70 -31.92 -15.44
CA GLN A 299 -8.93 -32.99 -14.47
C GLN A 299 -8.55 -32.48 -13.08
N ALA A 300 -9.56 -32.24 -12.24
CA ALA A 300 -9.36 -31.64 -10.94
C ALA A 300 -8.47 -32.56 -10.09
N ILE A 301 -7.20 -32.16 -9.93
CA ILE A 301 -6.27 -32.80 -9.01
C ILE A 301 -6.92 -32.68 -7.62
N PRO A 302 -7.31 -33.78 -6.95
CA PRO A 302 -8.11 -33.69 -5.74
C PRO A 302 -7.22 -33.25 -4.56
N VAL A 303 -7.05 -31.95 -4.42
CA VAL A 303 -6.33 -31.31 -3.33
C VAL A 303 -7.10 -31.55 -2.04
N ALA A 304 -6.57 -32.41 -1.15
CA ALA A 304 -7.23 -32.75 0.12
C ALA A 304 -7.03 -31.71 1.23
N ARG A 305 -6.10 -30.76 1.05
CA ARG A 305 -5.75 -29.69 2.00
C ARG A 305 -5.03 -28.55 1.28
N ILE A 306 -5.16 -27.31 1.79
CA ILE A 306 -4.26 -26.21 1.42
C ILE A 306 -2.83 -26.58 1.87
N ASP A 307 -1.83 -26.37 1.02
CA ASP A 307 -0.44 -26.71 1.33
C ASP A 307 0.48 -25.51 1.11
N LYS A 308 0.74 -24.78 2.21
CA LYS A 308 1.53 -23.54 2.22
C LYS A 308 2.91 -23.71 1.55
N SER A 309 3.52 -24.88 1.66
CA SER A 309 4.84 -25.15 1.07
C SER A 309 4.82 -25.22 -0.46
N LEU A 310 3.67 -25.60 -1.06
CA LEU A 310 3.48 -25.60 -2.51
C LEU A 310 3.29 -24.18 -3.03
N LEU A 311 2.46 -23.38 -2.35
CA LEU A 311 2.25 -21.97 -2.66
C LEU A 311 3.57 -21.17 -2.56
N GLU A 312 4.35 -21.40 -1.52
CA GLU A 312 5.67 -20.78 -1.33
C GLU A 312 6.70 -21.21 -2.38
N LYS A 313 6.67 -22.48 -2.83
CA LYS A 313 7.54 -22.91 -3.94
C LYS A 313 7.10 -22.26 -5.26
N CYS A 314 5.81 -22.24 -5.56
CA CYS A 314 5.27 -21.63 -6.78
C CYS A 314 5.65 -20.14 -6.88
N LEU A 315 5.45 -19.39 -5.78
CA LEU A 315 5.79 -17.97 -5.71
C LEU A 315 7.29 -17.71 -5.92
N ARG A 316 8.17 -18.51 -5.31
CA ARG A 316 9.62 -18.36 -5.54
C ARG A 316 10.02 -18.64 -6.99
N VAL A 317 9.46 -19.67 -7.62
CA VAL A 317 9.77 -19.97 -9.02
C VAL A 317 9.32 -18.81 -9.92
N LEU A 318 8.18 -18.17 -9.63
CA LEU A 318 7.74 -16.95 -10.32
C LEU A 318 8.67 -15.74 -10.08
N GLU A 319 9.19 -15.56 -8.85
CA GLU A 319 10.18 -14.51 -8.54
C GLU A 319 11.54 -14.72 -9.27
N ASP A 320 11.90 -15.96 -9.58
CA ASP A 320 13.12 -16.34 -10.33
C ASP A 320 12.94 -16.31 -11.87
N CYS A 321 11.73 -16.01 -12.38
CA CYS A 321 11.45 -15.93 -13.83
C CYS A 321 11.82 -14.57 -14.44
N ASP A 322 12.02 -14.56 -15.77
CA ASP A 322 12.50 -13.39 -16.51
C ASP A 322 11.33 -12.51 -17.00
N PRO A 323 11.13 -11.30 -16.46
CA PRO A 323 10.01 -10.43 -16.84
C PRO A 323 10.14 -9.84 -18.26
N THR A 324 11.25 -10.07 -18.96
CA THR A 324 11.42 -9.67 -20.36
C THR A 324 10.96 -10.74 -21.36
N GLY A 325 10.83 -12.00 -20.92
CA GLY A 325 10.50 -13.13 -21.78
C GLY A 325 11.63 -13.57 -22.73
N GLU A 326 12.85 -13.04 -22.62
CA GLU A 326 13.99 -13.50 -23.42
C GLU A 326 14.45 -14.92 -23.02
N ARG A 327 14.29 -15.27 -21.74
CA ARG A 327 14.55 -16.62 -21.21
C ARG A 327 13.24 -17.42 -21.06
N PRO A 328 13.17 -18.69 -21.55
CA PRO A 328 12.01 -19.55 -21.35
C PRO A 328 11.88 -20.03 -19.90
N ASP A 329 10.63 -20.15 -19.43
CA ASP A 329 10.30 -20.49 -18.05
C ASP A 329 10.73 -21.91 -17.63
N PRO A 330 10.94 -22.15 -16.32
CA PRO A 330 11.22 -23.48 -15.78
C PRO A 330 10.04 -24.44 -16.05
N PRO A 331 10.28 -25.66 -16.59
CA PRO A 331 9.20 -26.61 -16.90
C PRO A 331 8.45 -27.16 -15.67
N GLU A 332 8.98 -26.95 -14.45
CA GLU A 332 8.26 -27.24 -13.21
C GLU A 332 7.19 -26.19 -12.87
N LEU A 333 7.24 -24.98 -13.44
CA LEU A 333 6.35 -23.88 -13.09
C LEU A 333 4.88 -24.24 -13.38
N ALA A 334 4.58 -24.80 -14.56
CA ALA A 334 3.21 -25.14 -14.96
C ALA A 334 2.54 -26.17 -14.04
N ASP A 335 3.28 -27.18 -13.53
CA ASP A 335 2.75 -28.13 -12.54
C ASP A 335 2.49 -27.45 -11.19
N LEU A 336 3.42 -26.59 -10.75
CA LEU A 336 3.27 -25.85 -9.49
C LEU A 336 2.10 -24.86 -9.54
N GLU A 337 1.93 -24.15 -10.66
CA GLU A 337 0.83 -23.23 -10.90
C GLU A 337 -0.51 -23.98 -10.97
N GLN A 338 -0.63 -25.02 -11.78
CA GLN A 338 -1.85 -25.84 -11.85
C GLN A 338 -2.25 -26.40 -10.48
N ARG A 339 -1.27 -26.84 -9.69
CA ARG A 339 -1.50 -27.38 -8.33
C ARG A 339 -1.76 -26.30 -7.28
N SER A 340 -1.28 -25.07 -7.51
CA SER A 340 -1.57 -23.87 -6.70
C SER A 340 -3.01 -23.41 -6.94
N LEU A 341 -3.41 -23.26 -8.20
CA LEU A 341 -4.78 -22.93 -8.63
C LEU A 341 -5.79 -23.97 -8.14
N ALA A 342 -5.45 -25.26 -8.18
CA ALA A 342 -6.28 -26.33 -7.62
C ALA A 342 -6.50 -26.23 -6.10
N GLN A 343 -5.78 -25.37 -5.37
CA GLN A 343 -6.05 -25.10 -3.94
C GLN A 343 -7.06 -23.97 -3.73
N ALA A 344 -7.36 -23.13 -4.73
CA ALA A 344 -8.19 -21.92 -4.58
C ALA A 344 -9.59 -22.21 -3.96
N PRO A 345 -10.37 -23.22 -4.42
CA PRO A 345 -11.68 -23.51 -3.82
C PRO A 345 -11.62 -23.89 -2.33
N LEU A 346 -10.49 -24.41 -1.84
CA LEU A 346 -10.30 -24.66 -0.41
C LEU A 346 -9.93 -23.39 0.36
N ILE A 347 -9.20 -22.47 -0.27
CA ILE A 347 -8.84 -21.16 0.30
C ILE A 347 -10.12 -20.33 0.43
N ASP A 348 -10.93 -20.24 -0.63
CA ASP A 348 -12.21 -19.53 -0.64
C ASP A 348 -13.19 -20.07 0.42
N ALA A 349 -13.32 -21.40 0.49
CA ALA A 349 -14.14 -22.05 1.52
C ALA A 349 -13.62 -21.83 2.95
N ARG A 350 -12.32 -21.56 3.14
CA ARG A 350 -11.74 -21.20 4.44
C ARG A 350 -11.92 -19.73 4.78
N LEU A 351 -11.81 -18.83 3.80
CA LEU A 351 -12.11 -17.41 3.97
C LEU A 351 -13.60 -17.23 4.35
N ALA A 352 -14.51 -17.85 3.61
CA ALA A 352 -15.95 -17.79 3.90
C ALA A 352 -16.32 -18.33 5.30
N GLU A 353 -15.63 -19.35 5.80
CA GLU A 353 -15.83 -19.83 7.18
C GLU A 353 -15.25 -18.87 8.23
N ILE A 354 -14.12 -18.21 7.95
CA ILE A 354 -13.56 -17.15 8.82
C ILE A 354 -14.51 -15.95 8.86
N ASP A 355 -15.04 -15.52 7.72
CA ASP A 355 -16.04 -14.44 7.65
C ASP A 355 -17.32 -14.81 8.41
N ARG A 356 -17.78 -16.06 8.29
CA ARG A 356 -18.94 -16.55 9.06
C ARG A 356 -18.69 -16.51 10.57
N GLN A 357 -17.48 -16.87 11.02
CA GLN A 357 -17.08 -16.79 12.43
C GLN A 357 -16.92 -15.34 12.91
N HIS A 358 -16.35 -14.45 12.09
CA HIS A 358 -16.23 -13.02 12.38
C HIS A 358 -17.61 -12.36 12.55
N ASN A 359 -18.53 -12.62 11.62
CA ASN A 359 -19.90 -12.13 11.68
C ASN A 359 -20.67 -12.66 12.91
N ALA A 360 -20.44 -13.91 13.30
CA ALA A 360 -21.03 -14.49 14.52
C ALA A 360 -20.49 -13.81 15.79
N LEU A 361 -19.18 -13.53 15.87
CA LEU A 361 -18.58 -12.81 17.00
C LEU A 361 -19.10 -11.36 17.07
N ALA A 362 -19.20 -10.66 15.93
CA ALA A 362 -19.75 -9.32 15.87
C ALA A 362 -21.22 -9.24 16.37
N GLN A 363 -22.04 -10.26 16.08
CA GLN A 363 -23.41 -10.36 16.61
C GLN A 363 -23.43 -10.57 18.13
N VAL A 364 -22.50 -11.36 18.68
CA VAL A 364 -22.36 -11.55 20.14
C VAL A 364 -21.93 -10.25 20.82
N ASP A 365 -20.97 -9.51 20.25
CA ASP A 365 -20.54 -8.20 20.75
C ASP A 365 -21.67 -7.16 20.80
N ILE A 366 -22.56 -7.16 19.79
CA ILE A 366 -23.76 -6.31 19.77
C ILE A 366 -24.72 -6.74 20.89
N ALA A 367 -25.04 -8.03 20.98
CA ALA A 367 -25.96 -8.56 21.99
C ALA A 367 -25.48 -8.29 23.43
N ILE A 368 -24.17 -8.34 23.69
CA ILE A 368 -23.58 -8.00 25.00
C ILE A 368 -23.79 -6.51 25.31
N ARG A 369 -23.59 -5.61 24.34
CA ARG A 369 -23.80 -4.16 24.51
C ARG A 369 -25.27 -3.83 24.79
N ASP A 370 -26.19 -4.48 24.08
CA ASP A 370 -27.63 -4.31 24.29
C ASP A 370 -28.05 -4.78 25.70
N VAL A 371 -27.56 -5.94 26.15
CA VAL A 371 -27.83 -6.46 27.51
C VAL A 371 -27.26 -5.53 28.59
N LEU A 372 -26.06 -4.96 28.40
CA LEU A 372 -25.49 -3.98 29.33
C LEU A 372 -26.32 -2.69 29.37
N ALA A 373 -26.75 -2.17 28.22
CA ALA A 373 -27.61 -0.99 28.16
C ALA A 373 -28.98 -1.22 28.84
N MET A 374 -29.58 -2.40 28.67
CA MET A 374 -30.81 -2.80 29.38
C MET A 374 -30.60 -2.90 30.89
N TYR A 375 -29.45 -3.43 31.34
CA TYR A 375 -29.11 -3.49 32.76
C TYR A 375 -28.95 -2.09 33.37
N ASP A 376 -28.19 -1.20 32.73
CA ASP A 376 -28.01 0.18 33.20
C ASP A 376 -29.34 0.94 33.24
N GLN A 377 -30.22 0.75 32.26
CA GLN A 377 -31.56 1.32 32.26
C GLN A 377 -32.41 0.81 33.43
N ALA A 378 -32.40 -0.50 33.71
CA ALA A 378 -33.12 -1.09 34.84
C ALA A 378 -32.58 -0.59 36.19
N VAL A 379 -31.26 -0.45 36.33
CA VAL A 379 -30.61 0.11 37.52
C VAL A 379 -30.97 1.59 37.72
N GLN A 380 -31.03 2.39 36.66
CA GLN A 380 -31.48 3.79 36.74
C GLN A 380 -32.95 3.90 37.15
N GLN A 381 -33.83 3.04 36.62
CA GLN A 381 -35.25 2.99 37.00
C GLN A 381 -35.42 2.57 38.47
N ALA A 382 -34.69 1.54 38.93
CA ALA A 382 -34.72 1.09 40.32
C ALA A 382 -34.30 2.20 41.28
N HIS A 383 -33.19 2.91 41.02
CA HIS A 383 -32.79 4.06 41.83
C HIS A 383 -33.84 5.17 41.83
N SER A 384 -34.47 5.45 40.68
CA SER A 384 -35.48 6.49 40.55
C SER A 384 -36.75 6.21 41.37
N GLN A 385 -37.07 4.94 41.64
CA GLN A 385 -38.21 4.54 42.49
C GLN A 385 -37.93 4.59 43.99
N VAL A 386 -36.67 4.76 44.42
CA VAL A 386 -36.28 4.82 45.85
C VAL A 386 -36.37 6.25 46.43
N PHE A 387 -36.59 7.27 45.58
CA PHE A 387 -36.66 8.69 45.96
C PHE A 387 -38.07 9.31 45.90
N TYR A 388 -39.13 8.49 45.96
CA TYR A 388 -40.54 8.89 45.94
C TYR A 388 -41.35 8.28 47.10
#